data_AF-A0A1V4ZAQ1-F1
#
_entry.id   AF-A0A1V4ZAQ1-F1
#
_cell.length_a   1.000
_cell.length_b   1.000
_cell.length_c   1.000
_cell.angle_alpha   90.00
_cell.angle_beta   90.00
_cell.angle_gamma   90.00
#
_symmetry.space_group_name_H-M   'P 1'
#
loop_
_entity.id
_entity.type
_entity.pdbx_description
1 polymer ?
#
loop_
_entity_poly.entity_id
_entity_poly.type
_entity_poly.pdbx_seq_one_letter_code
_entity_poly.pdbx_strand_id
1 'polypeptide(L)'
;MAARCRKAAGERSMIAFGIRRTHPAISPMLDRSSYIGGCDGVSSLLGAETIGRRPEGTMPHALIIMMGDSITAFRAFDEVIDPEVPRIVLVDTYSDEKTEAIAACEAIKDLSGVRLDTPGSRRGSFTELIREVRWELDLRGYQHVNIFVSGGLDEKVLPDLARAGADGFGVGTSISNAPTVDFALDIVEKEGRPVAKRGKFGGRKHVHRCPDCLSFEVMHDPEEVPRCARCGQEMVPAATKLMEKGRRLVPELTAKEIRDKVLEQLGKVTL
;
A
#
# COMPACT_ATOMS: atom_id res chain seq x y z
N MET A 1 -8.43 0.50 -1.55
CA MET A 1 -7.73 1.60 -0.84
C MET A 1 -6.26 1.70 -1.19
N ALA A 2 -5.45 0.63 -1.06
CA ALA A 2 -4.00 0.65 -1.32
C ALA A 2 -3.57 1.39 -2.61
N ALA A 3 -4.26 1.18 -3.74
CA ALA A 3 -3.96 1.89 -5.00
C ALA A 3 -4.15 3.42 -4.92
N ARG A 4 -5.15 3.88 -4.16
CA ARG A 4 -5.33 5.32 -3.89
C ARG A 4 -4.16 5.86 -3.06
N CYS A 5 -3.78 5.15 -2.00
CA CYS A 5 -2.63 5.51 -1.18
C CYS A 5 -1.32 5.49 -1.98
N ARG A 6 -1.10 4.50 -2.85
CA ARG A 6 0.08 4.42 -3.72
C ARG A 6 0.19 5.65 -4.62
N LYS A 7 -0.91 6.03 -5.27
CA LYS A 7 -0.94 7.22 -6.14
C LYS A 7 -0.68 8.50 -5.33
N ALA A 8 -1.22 8.61 -4.13
CA ALA A 8 -1.01 9.73 -3.23
C ALA A 8 0.43 9.82 -2.68
N ALA A 9 1.07 8.67 -2.43
CA ALA A 9 2.43 8.58 -1.93
C ALA A 9 3.51 8.76 -3.03
N GLY A 10 3.14 8.69 -4.31
CA GLY A 10 4.09 8.81 -5.43
C GLY A 10 5.06 7.64 -5.46
N GLU A 11 6.37 7.90 -5.53
CA GLU A 11 7.44 6.88 -5.55
C GLU A 11 7.98 6.52 -4.16
N ARG A 12 7.44 7.12 -3.09
CA ARG A 12 7.91 6.89 -1.71
C ARG A 12 7.62 5.49 -1.22
N SER A 13 8.43 4.96 -0.31
CA SER A 13 8.19 3.61 0.23
C SER A 13 6.84 3.54 0.97
N MET A 14 6.06 2.49 0.76
CA MET A 14 4.78 2.28 1.43
C MET A 14 4.63 0.83 1.91
N ILE A 15 4.52 0.62 3.22
CA ILE A 15 4.45 -0.70 3.85
C ILE A 15 3.07 -0.93 4.46
N ALA A 16 2.51 -2.12 4.27
CA ALA A 16 1.23 -2.52 4.85
C ALA A 16 1.37 -2.98 6.32
N PHE A 17 0.80 -2.21 7.26
CA PHE A 17 0.85 -2.47 8.71
C PHE A 17 -0.52 -2.81 9.33
N GLY A 18 -1.53 -3.02 8.49
CA GLY A 18 -2.94 -3.03 8.91
C GLY A 18 -3.48 -4.33 9.46
N ILE A 19 -2.82 -5.49 9.26
CA ILE A 19 -3.41 -6.81 9.57
C ILE A 19 -3.86 -6.97 11.04
N ARG A 20 -3.25 -6.23 11.97
CA ARG A 20 -3.64 -6.20 13.40
C ARG A 20 -5.03 -5.63 13.67
N ARG A 21 -5.70 -5.03 12.67
CA ARG A 21 -7.05 -4.44 12.77
C ARG A 21 -8.15 -5.36 12.28
N THR A 22 -7.79 -6.56 11.83
CA THR A 22 -8.68 -7.54 11.20
C THR A 22 -8.49 -8.92 11.82
N HIS A 23 -9.41 -9.85 11.57
CA HIS A 23 -9.28 -11.21 12.07
C HIS A 23 -8.01 -11.88 11.48
N PRO A 24 -7.15 -12.53 12.29
CA PRO A 24 -5.84 -13.00 11.84
C PRO A 24 -5.92 -14.03 10.71
N ALA A 25 -7.01 -14.80 10.62
CA ALA A 25 -7.21 -15.82 9.58
C ALA A 25 -7.16 -15.25 8.14
N ILE A 26 -7.43 -13.96 7.94
CA ILE A 26 -7.41 -13.33 6.61
C ILE A 26 -6.16 -12.47 6.35
N SER A 27 -5.21 -12.43 7.29
CA SER A 27 -3.99 -11.62 7.16
C SER A 27 -3.24 -11.84 5.84
N PRO A 28 -3.06 -13.08 5.35
CA PRO A 28 -2.31 -13.30 4.11
C PRO A 28 -3.01 -12.71 2.89
N MET A 29 -4.34 -12.82 2.85
CA MET A 29 -5.16 -12.23 1.79
C MET A 29 -5.10 -10.71 1.82
N LEU A 30 -5.12 -10.10 3.00
CA LEU A 30 -5.04 -8.65 3.18
C LEU A 30 -3.68 -8.10 2.75
N ASP A 31 -2.59 -8.72 3.18
CA ASP A 31 -1.24 -8.31 2.79
C ASP A 31 -1.02 -8.52 1.29
N ARG A 32 -1.46 -9.66 0.72
CA ARG A 32 -1.43 -9.89 -0.73
C ARG A 32 -2.18 -8.79 -1.49
N SER A 33 -3.36 -8.42 -1.03
CA SER A 33 -4.17 -7.39 -1.68
C SER A 33 -3.56 -5.99 -1.52
N SER A 34 -2.93 -5.72 -0.38
CA SER A 34 -2.22 -4.45 -0.10
C SER A 34 -1.01 -4.29 -1.01
N TYR A 35 -0.20 -5.36 -1.14
CA TYR A 35 0.94 -5.42 -2.05
C TYR A 35 0.53 -5.26 -3.52
N ILE A 36 -0.46 -6.04 -3.98
CA ILE A 36 -1.01 -5.91 -5.35
C ILE A 36 -1.53 -4.48 -5.60
N GLY A 37 -2.17 -3.88 -4.59
CA GLY A 37 -2.68 -2.53 -4.66
C GLY A 37 -1.59 -1.45 -4.66
N GLY A 38 -0.33 -1.78 -4.39
CA GLY A 38 0.80 -0.86 -4.55
C GLY A 38 1.70 -0.70 -3.33
N CYS A 39 1.41 -1.31 -2.17
CA CYS A 39 2.41 -1.37 -1.10
C CYS A 39 3.70 -2.05 -1.61
N ASP A 40 4.85 -1.54 -1.19
CA ASP A 40 6.18 -2.06 -1.50
C ASP A 40 6.50 -3.30 -0.66
N GLY A 41 6.09 -3.27 0.61
CA GLY A 41 6.28 -4.32 1.60
C GLY A 41 5.05 -4.62 2.45
N VAL A 42 5.11 -5.72 3.20
CA VAL A 42 4.04 -6.17 4.11
C VAL A 42 4.63 -6.62 5.45
N SER A 43 3.89 -6.47 6.54
CA SER A 43 4.42 -6.74 7.89
C SER A 43 4.27 -8.16 8.40
N SER A 44 3.35 -8.95 7.84
CA SER A 44 3.11 -10.30 8.37
C SER A 44 3.99 -11.36 7.71
N LEU A 45 4.45 -12.32 8.51
CA LEU A 45 5.24 -13.46 8.01
C LEU A 45 4.49 -14.22 6.91
N LEU A 46 3.25 -14.65 7.19
CA LEU A 46 2.47 -15.46 6.24
C LEU A 46 2.00 -14.65 5.02
N GLY A 47 1.75 -13.35 5.17
CA GLY A 47 1.45 -12.46 4.06
C GLY A 47 2.65 -12.28 3.14
N ALA A 48 3.84 -12.08 3.71
CA ALA A 48 5.09 -11.98 2.96
C ALA A 48 5.42 -13.27 2.20
N GLU A 49 5.26 -14.43 2.85
CA GLU A 49 5.37 -15.75 2.22
C GLU A 49 4.39 -15.89 1.04
N THR A 50 3.14 -15.50 1.23
CA THR A 50 2.08 -15.57 0.21
C THR A 50 2.41 -14.75 -1.05
N ILE A 51 3.16 -13.66 -0.91
CA ILE A 51 3.58 -12.82 -2.05
C ILE A 51 5.02 -13.11 -2.54
N GLY A 52 5.72 -14.08 -1.93
CA GLY A 52 7.11 -14.42 -2.25
C GLY A 52 8.10 -13.31 -1.90
N ARG A 53 7.90 -12.61 -0.77
CA ARG A 53 8.77 -11.53 -0.28
C ARG A 53 9.22 -11.78 1.16
N ARG A 54 10.22 -11.02 1.62
CA ARG A 54 10.55 -10.94 3.05
C ARG A 54 9.58 -9.99 3.75
N PRO A 55 9.14 -10.29 4.98
CA PRO A 55 8.32 -9.37 5.77
C PRO A 55 9.16 -8.17 6.19
N GLU A 56 8.52 -7.01 6.28
CA GLU A 56 9.15 -5.75 6.66
C GLU A 56 8.62 -5.22 7.99
N GLY A 57 9.51 -4.67 8.80
CA GLY A 57 9.18 -4.10 10.09
C GLY A 57 10.31 -3.23 10.61
N THR A 58 10.00 -2.48 11.67
CA THR A 58 10.98 -1.67 12.40
C THR A 58 10.89 -2.04 13.88
N MET A 59 11.75 -1.45 14.72
CA MET A 59 11.60 -1.61 16.17
C MET A 59 10.22 -1.13 16.67
N PRO A 60 9.61 -1.81 17.67
CA PRO A 60 8.39 -1.36 18.33
C PRO A 60 8.67 -0.50 19.57
N HIS A 61 7.70 0.33 20.00
CA HIS A 61 7.81 1.08 21.26
C HIS A 61 8.08 0.17 22.46
N ALA A 62 7.56 -1.06 22.45
CA ALA A 62 7.76 -2.03 23.51
C ALA A 62 9.25 -2.30 23.80
N LEU A 63 10.12 -2.29 22.79
CA LEU A 63 11.56 -2.48 23.00
C LEU A 63 12.16 -1.32 23.82
N ILE A 64 11.86 -0.09 23.43
CA ILE A 64 12.33 1.12 24.12
C ILE A 64 11.79 1.16 25.56
N ILE A 65 10.51 0.84 25.73
CA ILE A 65 9.87 0.79 27.05
C ILE A 65 10.52 -0.24 27.97
N MET A 66 10.79 -1.46 27.46
CA MET A 66 11.39 -2.52 28.26
C MET A 66 12.85 -2.24 28.63
N MET A 67 13.58 -1.50 27.78
CA MET A 67 14.95 -1.05 28.07
C MET A 67 14.99 0.19 28.96
N GLY A 68 13.88 0.93 29.08
CA GLY A 68 13.75 2.13 29.91
C GLY A 68 14.46 3.37 29.38
N ASP A 69 15.14 3.26 28.23
CA ASP A 69 15.94 4.32 27.61
C ASP A 69 16.01 4.15 26.09
N SER A 70 15.76 5.23 25.34
CA SER A 70 15.76 5.22 23.87
C SER A 70 17.15 4.88 23.30
N ILE A 71 18.22 5.48 23.82
CA ILE A 71 19.58 5.30 23.29
C ILE A 71 20.04 3.85 23.47
N THR A 72 19.78 3.27 24.64
CA THR A 72 20.07 1.87 24.95
C THR A 72 19.33 0.93 24.00
N ALA A 73 18.04 1.20 23.74
CA ALA A 73 17.25 0.42 22.79
C ALA A 73 17.72 0.56 21.34
N PHE A 74 18.13 1.76 20.91
CA PHE A 74 18.67 2.02 19.57
C PHE A 74 19.95 1.21 19.35
N ARG A 75 20.89 1.26 20.29
CA ARG A 75 22.15 0.50 20.22
C ARG A 75 21.90 -1.01 20.23
N ALA A 76 21.01 -1.50 21.08
CA ALA A 76 20.66 -2.91 21.11
C ALA A 76 20.02 -3.40 19.80
N PHE A 77 19.17 -2.57 19.18
CA PHE A 77 18.58 -2.88 17.87
C PHE A 77 19.67 -2.95 16.78
N ASP A 78 20.61 -2.01 16.78
CA ASP A 78 21.71 -2.00 15.82
C ASP A 78 22.67 -3.20 15.98
N GLU A 79 22.97 -3.59 17.23
CA GLU A 79 23.89 -4.68 17.55
C GLU A 79 23.30 -6.07 17.23
N VAL A 80 22.03 -6.30 17.56
CA VAL A 80 21.44 -7.66 17.56
C VAL A 80 20.78 -8.02 16.23
N ILE A 81 20.21 -7.05 15.51
CA ILE A 81 19.44 -7.34 14.30
C ILE A 81 20.38 -7.55 13.11
N ASP A 82 20.02 -8.46 12.21
CA ASP A 82 20.76 -8.77 10.99
C ASP A 82 21.15 -7.48 10.23
N PRO A 83 22.44 -7.28 9.87
CA PRO A 83 22.92 -6.10 9.14
C PRO A 83 22.17 -5.79 7.82
N GLU A 84 21.54 -6.77 7.18
CA GLU A 84 20.74 -6.57 5.96
C GLU A 84 19.44 -5.78 6.23
N VAL A 85 18.97 -5.70 7.48
CA VAL A 85 17.75 -4.98 7.85
C VAL A 85 18.04 -3.50 7.99
N PRO A 86 17.33 -2.60 7.29
CA PRO A 86 17.50 -1.16 7.45
C PRO A 86 17.29 -0.70 8.90
N ARG A 87 18.21 0.13 9.41
CA ARG A 87 18.11 0.69 10.76
C ARG A 87 17.11 1.84 10.75
N ILE A 88 15.84 1.52 10.99
CA ILE A 88 14.76 2.50 11.16
C ILE A 88 14.27 2.44 12.60
N VAL A 89 14.47 3.52 13.37
CA VAL A 89 14.17 3.57 14.80
C VAL A 89 12.96 4.45 15.12
N LEU A 90 12.20 4.10 16.15
CA LEU A 90 11.09 4.93 16.65
C LEU A 90 11.62 6.08 17.50
N VAL A 91 11.16 7.31 17.25
CA VAL A 91 11.66 8.52 17.91
C VAL A 91 10.58 9.28 18.70
N ASP A 92 9.46 8.64 18.99
CA ASP A 92 8.31 9.25 19.67
C ASP A 92 7.88 8.47 20.92
N THR A 93 8.81 7.83 21.63
CA THR A 93 8.46 6.98 22.79
C THR A 93 8.41 7.76 24.10
N TYR A 94 9.45 8.54 24.43
CA TYR A 94 9.56 9.21 25.73
C TYR A 94 9.73 10.72 25.63
N SER A 95 10.48 11.19 24.64
CA SER A 95 10.81 12.58 24.41
C SER A 95 10.22 13.09 23.09
N ASP A 96 10.39 14.39 22.87
CA ASP A 96 10.01 15.06 21.64
C ASP A 96 10.77 14.48 20.43
N GLU A 97 10.06 14.30 19.31
CA GLU A 97 10.58 13.64 18.10
C GLU A 97 11.84 14.27 17.56
N LYS A 98 11.96 15.60 17.68
CA LYS A 98 13.16 16.32 17.27
C LYS A 98 14.37 15.89 18.08
N THR A 99 14.19 15.78 19.40
CA THR A 99 15.27 15.46 20.33
C THR A 99 15.70 14.00 20.17
N GLU A 100 14.73 13.07 20.11
CA GLU A 100 15.04 11.65 19.91
C GLU A 100 15.62 11.37 18.52
N ALA A 101 15.20 12.07 17.47
CA ALA A 101 15.77 11.90 16.13
C ALA A 101 17.25 12.30 16.06
N ILE A 102 17.65 13.39 16.72
CA ILE A 102 19.06 13.78 16.83
C ILE A 102 19.83 12.72 17.62
N ALA A 103 19.31 12.31 18.78
CA ALA A 103 19.94 11.29 19.62
C ALA A 103 20.10 9.93 18.90
N ALA A 104 19.13 9.55 18.06
CA ALA A 104 19.20 8.35 17.23
C ALA A 104 20.36 8.40 16.24
N CYS A 105 20.58 9.54 15.57
CA CYS A 105 21.68 9.73 14.63
C CYS A 105 23.05 9.73 15.33
N GLU A 106 23.11 10.22 16.58
CA GLU A 106 24.33 10.17 17.39
C GLU A 106 24.61 8.76 17.94
N ALA A 107 23.56 7.95 18.17
CA ALA A 107 23.65 6.62 18.74
C ALA A 107 23.98 5.52 17.72
N ILE A 108 23.51 5.65 16.48
CA ILE A 108 23.67 4.66 15.40
C ILE A 108 24.41 5.32 14.23
N LYS A 109 25.58 4.77 13.89
CA LYS A 109 26.44 5.33 12.84
C LYS A 109 25.82 5.28 11.44
N ASP A 110 25.23 4.14 11.08
CA ASP A 110 24.68 3.88 9.75
C ASP A 110 23.13 3.84 9.79
N LEU A 111 22.53 4.87 10.42
CA LEU A 111 21.08 4.97 10.59
C LEU A 111 20.40 5.18 9.22
N SER A 112 19.50 4.26 8.87
CA SER A 112 18.76 4.35 7.60
C SER A 112 17.59 5.33 7.66
N GLY A 113 16.98 5.49 8.83
CA GLY A 113 15.87 6.42 9.03
C GLY A 113 15.34 6.50 10.45
N VAL A 114 14.46 7.47 10.67
CA VAL A 114 13.65 7.59 11.88
C VAL A 114 12.19 7.37 11.53
N ARG A 115 11.42 6.75 12.43
CA ARG A 115 9.97 6.57 12.31
C ARG A 115 9.24 7.40 13.35
N LEU A 116 8.31 8.22 12.89
CA LEU A 116 7.39 8.97 13.72
C LEU A 116 6.02 8.27 13.69
N ASP A 117 5.59 7.71 14.82
CA ASP A 117 4.23 7.19 15.03
C ASP A 117 3.39 8.12 15.93
N THR A 118 3.73 9.42 15.92
CA THR A 118 3.30 10.45 16.87
C THR A 118 1.83 10.31 17.28
N PRO A 119 1.52 10.12 18.57
CA PRO A 119 0.15 9.95 19.06
C PRO A 119 -0.78 11.10 18.66
N GLY A 120 -2.06 10.81 18.45
CA GLY A 120 -3.05 11.84 18.06
C GLY A 120 -3.17 13.02 19.04
N SER A 121 -2.86 12.81 20.32
CA SER A 121 -2.83 13.86 21.36
C SER A 121 -1.56 14.72 21.37
N ARG A 122 -0.58 14.39 20.53
CA ARG A 122 0.69 15.12 20.34
C ARG A 122 0.84 15.64 18.91
N ARG A 123 0.04 15.11 17.99
CA ARG A 123 0.03 15.46 16.57
C ARG A 123 -0.73 16.76 16.29
N GLY A 124 -0.23 17.88 16.81
CA GLY A 124 -0.80 19.22 16.57
C GLY A 124 -0.77 19.58 15.09
N SER A 125 0.44 19.70 14.52
CA SER A 125 0.65 19.76 13.07
C SER A 125 1.73 18.77 12.67
N PHE A 126 1.32 17.66 12.06
CA PHE A 126 2.27 16.60 11.71
C PHE A 126 3.23 17.02 10.59
N THR A 127 2.76 17.86 9.66
CA THR A 127 3.58 18.41 8.59
C THR A 127 4.66 19.35 9.11
N GLU A 128 4.35 20.19 10.11
CA GLU A 128 5.36 21.06 10.74
C GLU A 128 6.36 20.23 11.55
N LEU A 129 5.91 19.20 12.27
CA LEU A 129 6.80 18.29 12.99
C LEU A 129 7.80 17.58 12.06
N ILE A 130 7.34 17.08 10.91
CA ILE A 130 8.22 16.47 9.91
C ILE A 130 9.27 17.48 9.39
N ARG A 131 8.85 18.71 9.12
CA ARG A 131 9.77 19.78 8.67
C ARG A 131 10.79 20.14 9.74
N GLU A 132 10.36 20.21 11.00
CA GLU A 132 11.23 20.47 12.15
C GLU A 132 12.29 19.38 12.31
N VAL A 133 11.88 18.11 12.29
CA VAL A 133 12.81 16.96 12.35
C VAL A 133 13.76 17.00 11.16
N ARG A 134 13.25 17.18 9.93
CA ARG A 134 14.07 17.24 8.71
C ARG A 134 15.12 18.35 8.80
N TRP A 135 14.71 19.55 9.22
CA TRP A 135 15.60 20.70 9.38
C TRP A 135 16.73 20.42 10.37
N GLU A 136 16.41 19.89 11.55
CA GLU A 136 17.44 19.64 12.58
C GLU A 136 18.42 18.53 12.18
N LEU A 137 17.95 17.51 11.47
CA LEU A 137 18.80 16.47 10.91
C LEU A 137 19.72 17.04 9.82
N ASP A 138 19.18 17.84 8.91
CA ASP A 138 19.96 18.42 7.80
C ASP A 138 21.03 19.40 8.28
N LEU A 139 20.69 20.24 9.26
CA LEU A 139 21.63 21.18 9.88
C LEU A 139 22.86 20.48 10.48
N ARG A 140 22.72 19.22 10.89
CA ARG A 140 23.77 18.40 11.51
C ARG A 140 24.45 17.43 10.54
N GLY A 141 24.11 17.49 9.24
CA GLY A 141 24.73 16.63 8.22
C GLY A 141 24.08 15.24 8.07
N TYR A 142 22.87 15.04 8.60
CA TYR A 142 22.12 13.79 8.52
C TYR A 142 21.09 13.77 7.37
N GLN A 143 21.40 14.41 6.23
CA GLN A 143 20.49 14.45 5.06
C GLN A 143 20.16 13.07 4.48
N HIS A 144 20.99 12.06 4.77
CA HIS A 144 20.83 10.69 4.30
C HIS A 144 19.81 9.88 5.13
N VAL A 145 19.46 10.35 6.34
CA VAL A 145 18.54 9.65 7.25
C VAL A 145 17.12 9.91 6.79
N ASN A 146 16.41 8.87 6.37
CA ASN A 146 15.04 8.99 5.87
C ASN A 146 14.02 9.23 7.00
N ILE A 147 12.91 9.90 6.71
CA ILE A 147 11.79 10.08 7.64
C ILE A 147 10.63 9.19 7.23
N PHE A 148 10.35 8.17 8.03
CA PHE A 148 9.17 7.31 7.91
C PHE A 148 8.06 7.78 8.84
N VAL A 149 6.81 7.74 8.38
CA VAL A 149 5.67 8.11 9.21
C VAL A 149 4.60 7.03 9.23
N SER A 150 3.94 6.85 10.37
CA SER A 150 2.84 5.90 10.52
C SER A 150 1.71 6.44 11.42
N GLY A 151 0.65 5.64 11.54
CA GLY A 151 -0.50 5.93 12.39
C GLY A 151 -1.53 6.81 11.70
N GLY A 152 -2.72 6.28 11.45
CA GLY A 152 -3.87 7.07 10.95
C GLY A 152 -3.67 7.71 9.57
N LEU A 153 -2.94 7.05 8.66
CA LEU A 153 -2.65 7.56 7.32
C LEU A 153 -3.68 7.09 6.29
N ASP A 154 -4.03 7.95 5.34
CA ASP A 154 -4.88 7.66 4.18
C ASP A 154 -4.44 8.48 2.95
N GLU A 155 -5.10 8.27 1.81
CA GLU A 155 -4.79 8.96 0.55
C GLU A 155 -4.90 10.49 0.62
N LYS A 156 -5.61 11.05 1.61
CA LYS A 156 -5.83 12.49 1.73
C LYS A 156 -4.66 13.17 2.44
N VAL A 157 -4.09 12.52 3.46
CA VAL A 157 -2.98 13.10 4.24
C VAL A 157 -1.60 12.81 3.65
N LEU A 158 -1.45 11.68 2.94
CA LEU A 158 -0.16 11.26 2.37
C LEU A 158 0.52 12.33 1.50
N PRO A 159 -0.16 13.07 0.59
CA PRO A 159 0.49 14.08 -0.24
C PRO A 159 1.10 15.23 0.57
N ASP A 160 0.48 15.62 1.68
CA ASP A 160 0.93 16.73 2.51
C ASP A 160 2.16 16.33 3.34
N LEU A 161 2.15 15.11 3.89
CA LEU A 161 3.29 14.55 4.62
C LEU A 161 4.49 14.31 3.67
N ALA A 162 4.22 13.83 2.45
CA ALA A 162 5.23 13.67 1.40
C ALA A 162 5.90 15.01 1.06
N ARG A 163 5.12 16.09 0.91
CA ARG A 163 5.63 17.45 0.66
C ARG A 163 6.34 18.05 1.88
N ALA A 164 6.01 17.60 3.08
CA ALA A 164 6.67 18.04 4.31
C ALA A 164 8.07 17.42 4.50
N GLY A 165 8.36 16.30 3.83
CA GLY A 165 9.67 15.63 3.91
C GLY A 165 9.61 14.17 4.36
N ALA A 166 8.43 13.54 4.41
CA ALA A 166 8.35 12.11 4.64
C ALA A 166 8.84 11.34 3.39
N ASP A 167 9.68 10.34 3.62
CA ASP A 167 10.30 9.47 2.60
C ASP A 167 9.59 8.11 2.50
N GLY A 168 8.86 7.71 3.54
CA GLY A 168 8.12 6.46 3.54
C GLY A 168 6.95 6.41 4.53
N PHE A 169 6.05 5.46 4.30
CA PHE A 169 4.75 5.39 4.98
C PHE A 169 4.42 3.99 5.48
N GLY A 170 4.09 3.88 6.76
CA GLY A 170 3.44 2.70 7.34
C GLY A 170 1.93 2.86 7.35
N VAL A 171 1.23 2.31 6.35
CA VAL A 171 -0.23 2.48 6.20
C VAL A 171 -0.96 1.25 6.76
N GLY A 172 -1.84 1.48 7.72
CA GLY A 172 -2.55 0.44 8.45
C GLY A 172 -4.04 0.41 8.18
N THR A 173 -4.81 0.95 9.12
CA THR A 173 -6.28 0.82 9.21
C THR A 173 -7.02 1.22 7.93
N SER A 174 -6.61 2.28 7.24
CA SER A 174 -7.27 2.74 6.01
C SER A 174 -7.28 1.67 4.91
N ILE A 175 -6.20 0.89 4.80
CA ILE A 175 -6.09 -0.21 3.84
C ILE A 175 -6.80 -1.45 4.35
N SER A 176 -6.51 -1.90 5.57
CA SER A 176 -7.03 -3.18 6.08
C SER A 176 -8.53 -3.18 6.34
N ASN A 177 -9.09 -2.02 6.70
CA ASN A 177 -10.53 -1.84 6.95
C ASN A 177 -11.20 -1.06 5.81
N ALA A 178 -10.63 -1.10 4.60
CA ALA A 178 -11.25 -0.51 3.44
C ALA A 178 -12.67 -1.10 3.23
N PRO A 179 -13.67 -0.28 2.87
CA PRO A 179 -15.01 -0.78 2.57
C PRO A 179 -14.98 -1.86 1.48
N THR A 180 -15.81 -2.88 1.65
CA THR A 180 -15.98 -3.92 0.63
C THR A 180 -16.61 -3.35 -0.63
N VAL A 181 -16.22 -3.87 -1.79
CA VAL A 181 -16.97 -3.64 -3.03
C VAL A 181 -18.21 -4.52 -2.98
N ASP A 182 -19.40 -3.91 -3.06
CA ASP A 182 -20.69 -4.62 -3.00
C ASP A 182 -21.00 -5.36 -4.31
N PHE A 183 -20.31 -6.48 -4.52
CA PHE A 183 -20.51 -7.34 -5.67
C PHE A 183 -21.79 -8.17 -5.53
N ALA A 184 -22.55 -8.27 -6.63
CA ALA A 184 -23.72 -9.12 -6.74
C ALA A 184 -23.52 -10.17 -7.84
N LEU A 185 -24.12 -11.35 -7.63
CA LEU A 185 -24.18 -12.42 -8.62
C LEU A 185 -25.64 -12.62 -9.04
N ASP A 186 -25.93 -12.45 -10.33
CA ASP A 186 -27.28 -12.52 -10.89
C ASP A 186 -27.27 -13.40 -12.16
N ILE A 187 -28.31 -14.21 -12.35
CA ILE A 187 -28.52 -14.93 -13.62
C ILE A 187 -28.88 -13.90 -14.71
N VAL A 188 -28.10 -13.90 -15.79
CA VAL A 188 -28.31 -13.01 -16.96
C VAL A 188 -28.76 -13.76 -18.22
N GLU A 189 -28.71 -15.09 -18.23
CA GLU A 189 -29.04 -15.90 -19.41
C GLU A 189 -29.55 -17.27 -18.96
N LYS A 190 -30.60 -17.78 -19.61
CA LYS A 190 -31.17 -19.11 -19.38
C LYS A 190 -31.38 -19.80 -20.72
N GLU A 191 -30.73 -20.94 -20.94
CA GLU A 191 -30.87 -21.74 -22.17
C GLU A 191 -30.65 -20.89 -23.44
N GLY A 192 -29.66 -20.00 -23.40
CA GLY A 192 -29.34 -19.06 -24.49
C GLY A 192 -30.29 -17.87 -24.63
N ARG A 193 -31.35 -17.77 -23.81
CA ARG A 193 -32.28 -16.63 -23.80
C ARG A 193 -31.83 -15.57 -22.78
N PRO A 194 -31.73 -14.29 -23.16
CA PRO A 194 -31.49 -13.21 -22.23
C PRO A 194 -32.59 -13.11 -21.17
N VAL A 195 -32.22 -13.14 -19.89
CA VAL A 195 -33.14 -12.97 -18.76
C VAL A 195 -32.45 -12.16 -17.66
N ALA A 196 -33.20 -11.42 -16.85
CA ALA A 196 -32.65 -10.79 -15.64
C ALA A 196 -33.78 -10.37 -14.70
N LYS A 197 -33.47 -10.22 -13.41
CA LYS A 197 -34.36 -9.56 -12.47
C LYS A 197 -34.37 -8.04 -12.69
N ARG A 198 -35.37 -7.34 -12.15
CA ARG A 198 -35.43 -5.87 -12.16
C ARG A 198 -34.13 -5.24 -11.61
N GLY A 199 -33.65 -4.22 -12.30
CA GLY A 199 -32.42 -3.50 -11.99
C GLY A 199 -31.13 -4.17 -12.50
N LYS A 200 -31.22 -5.24 -13.30
CA LYS A 200 -30.08 -5.95 -13.88
C LYS A 200 -30.25 -6.07 -15.40
N PHE A 201 -29.14 -6.02 -16.11
CA PHE A 201 -29.12 -6.17 -17.56
C PHE A 201 -29.03 -7.66 -17.93
N GLY A 202 -29.97 -8.14 -18.74
CA GLY A 202 -29.97 -9.51 -19.27
C GLY A 202 -28.93 -9.73 -20.38
N GLY A 203 -28.76 -10.98 -20.76
CA GLY A 203 -27.84 -11.45 -21.80
C GLY A 203 -26.39 -11.56 -21.31
N ARG A 204 -25.62 -12.45 -21.96
CA ARG A 204 -24.16 -12.42 -21.92
C ARG A 204 -23.65 -11.09 -22.49
N LYS A 205 -22.49 -10.64 -22.00
CA LYS A 205 -21.89 -9.35 -22.35
C LYS A 205 -20.37 -9.47 -22.42
N HIS A 206 -19.77 -8.58 -23.19
CA HIS A 206 -18.35 -8.55 -23.47
C HIS A 206 -17.81 -7.16 -23.14
N VAL A 207 -16.98 -7.07 -22.09
CA VAL A 207 -16.37 -5.80 -21.68
C VAL A 207 -15.11 -5.58 -22.49
N HIS A 208 -15.02 -4.44 -23.15
CA HIS A 208 -13.81 -3.96 -23.82
C HIS A 208 -13.24 -2.78 -23.03
N ARG A 209 -11.92 -2.64 -23.01
CA ARG A 209 -11.22 -1.55 -22.33
C ARG A 209 -10.23 -0.90 -23.28
N CYS A 210 -10.21 0.44 -23.29
CA CYS A 210 -9.22 1.21 -24.03
C CYS A 210 -7.83 0.99 -23.40
N PRO A 211 -6.80 0.63 -24.18
CA PRO A 211 -5.45 0.39 -23.64
C PRO A 211 -4.79 1.66 -23.08
N ASP A 212 -5.21 2.85 -23.56
CA ASP A 212 -4.58 4.13 -23.24
C ASP A 212 -5.28 4.84 -22.08
N CYS A 213 -6.57 5.14 -22.22
CA CYS A 213 -7.30 5.93 -21.22
C CYS A 213 -8.12 5.09 -20.24
N LEU A 214 -8.10 3.76 -20.39
CA LEU A 214 -8.80 2.78 -19.54
C LEU A 214 -10.34 2.94 -19.48
N SER A 215 -10.94 3.76 -20.35
CA SER A 215 -12.39 3.76 -20.55
C SER A 215 -12.86 2.36 -20.95
N PHE A 216 -14.09 1.99 -20.62
CA PHE A 216 -14.65 0.69 -20.95
C PHE A 216 -15.98 0.83 -21.70
N GLU A 217 -16.25 -0.15 -22.54
CA GLU A 217 -17.52 -0.31 -23.26
C GLU A 217 -18.02 -1.74 -23.05
N VAL A 218 -19.33 -1.91 -23.02
CA VAL A 218 -19.97 -3.21 -22.79
C VAL A 218 -20.79 -3.58 -24.01
N MET A 219 -20.35 -4.63 -24.70
CA MET A 219 -20.94 -5.09 -25.96
C MET A 219 -21.81 -6.33 -25.73
N HIS A 220 -22.80 -6.51 -26.60
CA HIS A 220 -23.60 -7.74 -26.66
C HIS A 220 -23.03 -8.76 -27.62
N ASP A 221 -22.50 -8.30 -28.76
CA ASP A 221 -21.85 -9.13 -29.76
C ASP A 221 -20.36 -9.32 -29.39
N PRO A 222 -19.86 -10.56 -29.23
CA PRO A 222 -18.44 -10.82 -29.00
C PRO A 222 -17.54 -10.43 -30.18
N GLU A 223 -18.06 -10.37 -31.40
CA GLU A 223 -17.29 -10.05 -32.61
C GLU A 223 -17.17 -8.54 -32.85
N GLU A 224 -17.97 -7.73 -32.14
CA GLU A 224 -17.95 -6.28 -32.26
C GLU A 224 -16.81 -5.68 -31.41
N VAL A 225 -15.87 -5.01 -32.08
CA VAL A 225 -14.75 -4.32 -31.43
C VAL A 225 -15.01 -2.80 -31.43
N PRO A 226 -15.35 -2.20 -30.27
CA PRO A 226 -15.65 -0.79 -30.20
C PRO A 226 -14.38 0.07 -30.30
N ARG A 227 -14.54 1.31 -30.80
CA ARG A 227 -13.52 2.36 -30.68
C ARG A 227 -13.80 3.22 -29.46
N CYS A 228 -12.75 3.60 -28.74
CA CYS A 228 -12.84 4.43 -27.54
C CYS A 228 -13.46 5.80 -27.87
N ALA A 229 -14.55 6.15 -27.19
CA ALA A 229 -15.21 7.43 -27.37
C ALA A 229 -14.36 8.65 -26.94
N ARG A 230 -13.31 8.45 -26.14
CA ARG A 230 -12.44 9.53 -25.65
C ARG A 230 -11.25 9.84 -26.56
N CYS A 231 -10.55 8.81 -27.04
CA CYS A 231 -9.32 8.97 -27.82
C CYS A 231 -9.36 8.32 -29.22
N GLY A 232 -10.45 7.63 -29.58
CA GLY A 232 -10.64 6.99 -30.88
C GLY A 232 -9.90 5.66 -31.06
N GLN A 233 -9.11 5.23 -30.07
CA GLN A 233 -8.33 4.00 -30.13
C GLN A 233 -9.21 2.75 -30.12
N GLU A 234 -8.83 1.74 -30.90
CA GLU A 234 -9.47 0.42 -30.87
C GLU A 234 -9.36 -0.20 -29.46
N MET A 235 -10.47 -0.71 -28.93
CA MET A 235 -10.52 -1.26 -27.57
C MET A 235 -10.23 -2.75 -27.57
N VAL A 236 -9.68 -3.26 -26.46
CA VAL A 236 -9.33 -4.68 -26.32
C VAL A 236 -10.25 -5.38 -25.33
N PRO A 237 -10.52 -6.70 -25.48
CA PRO A 237 -11.29 -7.44 -24.49
C PRO A 237 -10.68 -7.33 -23.08
N ALA A 238 -11.51 -6.97 -22.11
CA ALA A 238 -11.11 -6.84 -20.71
C ALA A 238 -11.33 -8.13 -19.90
N ALA A 239 -12.08 -9.08 -20.44
CA ALA A 239 -12.35 -10.37 -19.82
C ALA A 239 -11.56 -11.48 -20.52
N THR A 240 -11.00 -12.40 -19.73
CA THR A 240 -10.33 -13.61 -20.23
C THR A 240 -11.02 -14.84 -19.65
N LYS A 241 -11.27 -15.85 -20.48
CA LYS A 241 -11.84 -17.13 -20.03
C LYS A 241 -10.82 -17.87 -19.18
N LEU A 242 -11.05 -17.91 -17.86
CA LEU A 242 -10.11 -18.53 -16.91
C LEU A 242 -10.27 -20.04 -16.79
N MET A 243 -11.48 -20.56 -17.01
CA MET A 243 -11.83 -21.96 -16.74
C MET A 243 -12.79 -22.51 -17.81
N GLU A 244 -12.64 -23.79 -18.11
CA GLU A 244 -13.57 -24.57 -18.92
C GLU A 244 -13.71 -25.99 -18.36
N LYS A 245 -14.96 -26.43 -18.15
CA LYS A 245 -15.27 -27.78 -17.62
C LYS A 245 -14.46 -28.12 -16.36
N GLY A 246 -14.33 -27.16 -15.44
CA GLY A 246 -13.58 -27.32 -14.18
C GLY A 246 -12.06 -27.25 -14.31
N ARG A 247 -11.51 -27.08 -15.52
CA ARG A 247 -10.06 -26.98 -15.76
C ARG A 247 -9.66 -25.54 -16.02
N ARG A 248 -8.58 -25.11 -15.38
CA ARG A 248 -7.99 -23.78 -15.60
C ARG A 248 -7.34 -23.74 -16.98
N LEU A 249 -7.59 -22.67 -17.74
CA LEU A 249 -7.07 -22.49 -19.10
C LEU A 249 -5.80 -21.63 -19.16
N VAL A 250 -5.59 -20.79 -18.15
CA VAL A 250 -4.45 -19.85 -18.09
C VAL A 250 -3.67 -20.04 -16.79
N PRO A 251 -2.34 -19.90 -16.80
CA PRO A 251 -1.53 -20.00 -15.58
C PRO A 251 -1.94 -18.93 -14.55
N GLU A 252 -1.64 -19.19 -13.29
CA GLU A 252 -1.79 -18.19 -12.25
C GLU A 252 -0.67 -17.16 -12.34
N LEU A 253 -1.04 -15.89 -12.27
CA LEU A 253 -0.07 -14.81 -12.14
C LEU A 253 0.40 -14.72 -10.69
N THR A 254 1.70 -14.53 -10.53
CA THR A 254 2.30 -14.19 -9.23
C THR A 254 1.76 -12.87 -8.70
N ALA A 255 1.83 -12.65 -7.39
CA ALA A 255 1.43 -11.38 -6.80
C ALA A 255 2.22 -10.18 -7.40
N LYS A 256 3.49 -10.40 -7.77
CA LYS A 256 4.34 -9.40 -8.41
C LYS A 256 3.82 -9.03 -9.81
N GLU A 257 3.53 -10.02 -10.67
CA GLU A 257 3.02 -9.73 -12.02
C GLU A 257 1.68 -8.99 -11.99
N ILE A 258 0.82 -9.31 -11.02
CA ILE A 258 -0.45 -8.61 -10.84
C ILE A 258 -0.19 -7.16 -10.36
N ARG A 259 0.71 -6.97 -9.38
CA ARG A 259 1.11 -5.65 -8.89
C ARG A 259 1.67 -4.77 -10.02
N ASP A 260 2.56 -5.31 -10.84
CA ASP A 260 3.19 -4.57 -11.94
C ASP A 260 2.12 -4.06 -12.93
N LYS A 261 1.12 -4.89 -13.25
CA LYS A 261 -0.04 -4.48 -14.07
C LYS A 261 -0.90 -3.40 -13.40
N VAL A 262 -1.09 -3.49 -12.08
CA VAL A 262 -1.84 -2.47 -11.32
C VAL A 262 -1.10 -1.13 -11.35
N LEU A 263 0.21 -1.13 -11.11
CA LEU A 263 1.02 0.09 -11.11
C LEU A 263 1.07 0.76 -12.49
N GLU A 264 1.21 -0.03 -13.57
CA GLU A 264 1.15 0.48 -14.94
C GLU A 264 -0.21 1.17 -15.23
N GLN A 265 -1.31 0.52 -14.84
CA GLN A 265 -2.66 1.08 -15.02
C GLN A 265 -2.87 2.32 -14.15
N LEU A 266 -2.38 2.32 -12.93
CA LEU A 266 -2.48 3.43 -11.99
C LEU A 266 -1.76 4.69 -12.51
N GLY A 267 -0.71 4.53 -13.31
CA GLY A 267 -0.05 5.62 -14.03
C GLY A 267 -1.00 6.39 -14.96
N LYS A 268 -1.99 5.70 -15.55
CA LYS A 268 -2.94 6.24 -16.53
C LYS A 268 -4.20 6.86 -15.90
N VAL A 269 -4.36 6.77 -14.57
CA VAL A 269 -5.56 7.24 -13.85
C VAL A 269 -5.21 8.46 -12.98
N THR A 270 -6.11 9.45 -12.95
CA THR A 270 -6.05 10.60 -12.03
C THR A 270 -6.82 10.27 -10.75
N LEU A 271 -6.32 10.75 -9.60
CA LEU A 271 -7.02 10.63 -8.31
C LEU A 271 -8.26 11.52 -8.24
#